data_AF-A0A1Q3PAX5-F1
#
_entry.id   AF-A0A1Q3PAX5-F1
#
_cell.length_a   1.000
_cell.length_b   1.000
_cell.length_c   1.000
_cell.angle_alpha   90.00
_cell.angle_beta   90.00
_cell.angle_gamma   90.00
#
_symmetry.space_group_name_H-M   'P 1'
#
loop_
_entity.id
_entity.type
_entity.pdbx_description
1 polymer ?
#
loop_
_entity_poly.entity_id
_entity_poly.type
_entity_poly.pdbx_seq_one_letter_code
_entity_poly.pdbx_strand_id
1 'polypeptide(L)'
;MLKVAIPILAVLLVNLNNFTGQTATRWTDLDTLKHPLFKTTAVDQNCSRFVVGYYQKSGILISNYYSVLDSLPVNLNDDNFIDMILVLSPKSLDPIDVKCDFDFDKAPKRVLAEIIKKPKGDAKIRSIYYNVISDVGGVLSHYSGIFLSKNGFKIVHEAGANYSWSYSTEFSIVKGGIGLRRISKTCSYGDKADSVEYTYNLADPVKINIPDTLANQCNCDAVWSKLDK
;
A
#
# COMPACT_ATOMS: atom_id res chain seq x y z
N MET A 1 21.19 -50.57 65.27
CA MET A 1 21.87 -49.38 64.72
C MET A 1 21.33 -49.12 63.33
N LEU A 2 20.33 -48.23 63.24
CA LEU A 2 19.62 -47.90 62.00
C LEU A 2 20.33 -46.69 61.37
N LYS A 3 20.90 -46.84 60.18
CA LYS A 3 21.46 -45.72 59.41
C LYS A 3 20.31 -44.98 58.73
N VAL A 4 19.97 -43.79 59.23
CA VAL A 4 19.04 -42.86 58.59
C VAL A 4 19.81 -42.11 57.49
N ALA A 5 19.38 -42.28 56.24
CA ALA A 5 19.88 -41.53 55.10
C ALA A 5 19.08 -40.23 54.97
N ILE A 6 19.78 -39.09 55.00
CA ILE A 6 19.22 -37.76 54.72
C ILE A 6 19.39 -37.52 53.21
N PRO A 7 18.32 -37.32 52.41
CA PRO A 7 18.49 -36.95 51.02
C PRO A 7 18.89 -35.47 50.92
N ILE A 8 20.06 -35.23 50.33
CA ILE A 8 20.51 -33.90 49.94
C ILE A 8 19.64 -33.47 48.75
N LEU A 9 18.75 -32.50 48.99
CA LEU A 9 17.96 -31.83 47.97
C LEU A 9 18.90 -30.97 47.13
N ALA A 10 19.32 -31.48 45.97
CA ALA A 10 20.05 -30.71 44.98
C ALA A 10 19.10 -29.67 44.37
N VAL A 11 19.26 -28.40 44.77
CA VAL A 11 18.64 -27.25 44.11
C VAL A 11 19.28 -27.13 42.73
N LEU A 12 18.56 -27.57 41.69
CA LEU A 12 18.91 -27.28 40.30
C LEU A 12 18.72 -25.77 40.09
N LEU A 13 19.82 -25.02 40.17
CA LEU A 13 19.92 -23.69 39.56
C LEU A 13 19.86 -23.88 38.05
N VAL A 14 18.65 -23.75 37.49
CA VAL A 14 18.47 -23.58 36.04
C VAL A 14 19.09 -22.23 35.68
N ASN A 15 20.30 -22.30 35.13
CA ASN A 15 20.97 -21.18 34.48
C ASN A 15 20.10 -20.73 33.30
N LEU A 16 19.36 -19.63 33.49
CA LEU A 16 18.74 -18.86 32.41
C LEU A 16 19.82 -18.12 31.63
N ASN A 17 20.64 -18.87 30.90
CA ASN A 17 21.61 -18.33 29.95
C ASN A 17 21.67 -19.27 28.75
N ASN A 18 20.59 -19.30 27.96
CA ASN A 18 20.58 -19.84 26.60
C ASN A 18 19.38 -19.29 25.82
N PHE A 19 19.36 -17.97 25.64
CA PHE A 19 18.65 -17.31 24.55
C PHE A 19 19.63 -16.41 23.78
N THR A 20 20.73 -17.01 23.32
CA THR A 20 21.56 -16.42 22.26
C THR A 20 21.61 -17.45 21.15
N GLY A 21 20.93 -17.15 20.04
CA GLY A 21 20.79 -18.12 18.97
C GLY A 21 19.60 -17.96 18.03
N GLN A 22 18.83 -16.86 18.10
CA GLN A 22 18.27 -16.33 16.87
C GLN A 22 19.35 -15.43 16.28
N THR A 23 20.03 -15.93 15.25
CA THR A 23 20.81 -15.09 14.35
C THR A 23 19.90 -13.96 13.91
N ALA A 24 20.17 -12.75 14.42
CA ALA A 24 19.67 -11.53 13.83
C ALA A 24 20.16 -11.56 12.38
N THR A 25 19.31 -12.01 11.46
CA THR A 25 19.48 -11.73 10.04
C THR A 25 19.69 -10.23 9.96
N ARG A 26 20.85 -9.83 9.46
CA ARG A 26 21.23 -8.43 9.28
C ARG A 26 20.09 -7.72 8.57
N TRP A 27 19.36 -6.89 9.30
CA TRP A 27 18.35 -5.98 8.76
C TRP A 27 18.93 -4.97 7.76
N THR A 28 20.26 -4.95 7.59
CA THR A 28 21.00 -3.98 6.77
C THR A 28 20.93 -4.23 5.27
N ASP A 29 20.45 -5.40 4.82
CA ASP A 29 20.58 -5.81 3.41
C ASP A 29 19.24 -5.81 2.64
N LEU A 30 18.12 -5.54 3.34
CA LEU A 30 16.79 -5.48 2.71
C LEU A 30 16.52 -4.08 2.14
N ASP A 31 15.94 -4.05 0.93
CA ASP A 31 15.49 -2.80 0.34
C ASP A 31 14.37 -2.17 1.19
N THR A 32 14.31 -0.85 1.24
CA THR A 32 13.53 -0.12 2.25
C THR A 32 12.68 0.98 1.64
N LEU A 33 11.35 0.87 1.85
CA LEU A 33 10.40 1.95 1.59
C LEU A 33 10.35 2.88 2.80
N LYS A 34 10.95 4.07 2.63
CA LYS A 34 11.14 5.06 3.70
C LYS A 34 9.94 6.00 3.85
N HIS A 35 9.82 6.59 5.03
CA HIS A 35 8.93 7.73 5.27
C HIS A 35 9.45 8.94 4.46
N PRO A 36 8.62 9.67 3.69
CA PRO A 36 9.08 10.79 2.85
C PRO A 36 9.54 12.01 3.64
N LEU A 37 8.92 12.28 4.81
CA LEU A 37 9.26 13.41 5.69
C LEU A 37 10.42 13.15 6.65
N PHE A 38 11.30 12.16 6.39
CA PHE A 38 12.50 11.95 7.22
C PHE A 38 13.45 13.18 7.29
N LYS A 39 13.17 14.24 6.52
CA LYS A 39 13.93 15.49 6.47
C LYS A 39 13.32 16.66 7.26
N THR A 40 12.09 16.57 7.77
CA THR A 40 11.44 17.72 8.46
C THR A 40 11.44 17.51 9.97
N THR A 41 12.03 18.45 10.69
CA THR A 41 12.53 18.38 12.06
C THR A 41 11.50 18.48 13.20
N ALA A 42 10.20 18.40 12.93
CA ALA A 42 9.18 18.50 13.98
C ALA A 42 8.03 17.51 13.73
N VAL A 43 8.25 16.25 14.10
CA VAL A 43 7.16 15.29 14.28
C VAL A 43 6.70 15.44 15.72
N ASP A 44 5.40 15.64 15.94
CA ASP A 44 4.80 15.59 17.29
C ASP A 44 5.32 14.33 18.01
N GLN A 45 5.76 14.47 19.27
CA GLN A 45 6.25 13.36 20.07
C GLN A 45 5.24 12.21 20.16
N ASN A 46 3.93 12.50 20.09
CA ASN A 46 2.86 11.51 20.05
C ASN A 46 2.86 10.65 18.76
N CYS A 47 3.46 11.16 17.68
CA CYS A 47 3.50 10.55 16.35
C CYS A 47 4.85 9.89 16.03
N SER A 48 5.85 10.11 16.88
CA SER A 48 7.21 9.56 16.75
C SER A 48 7.21 8.03 16.54
N ARG A 49 6.32 7.30 17.24
CA ARG A 49 6.20 5.83 17.09
C ARG A 49 5.77 5.35 15.69
N PHE A 50 5.13 6.21 14.90
CA PHE A 50 4.72 5.90 13.52
C PHE A 50 5.77 6.33 12.50
N VAL A 51 6.58 7.35 12.83
CA VAL A 51 7.66 7.82 11.96
C VAL A 51 8.95 7.01 12.16
N VAL A 52 9.12 6.41 13.33
CA VAL A 52 10.30 5.61 13.68
C VAL A 52 10.03 4.11 13.50
N GLY A 53 10.95 3.46 12.78
CA GLY A 53 10.97 2.01 12.62
C GLY A 53 10.36 1.50 11.32
N TYR A 54 10.55 0.20 11.12
CA TYR A 54 10.17 -0.52 9.91
C TYR A 54 9.61 -1.89 10.29
N TYR A 55 8.72 -2.41 9.45
CA TYR A 55 8.28 -3.80 9.50
C TYR A 55 8.62 -4.49 8.18
N GLN A 56 8.86 -5.80 8.23
CA GLN A 56 9.16 -6.58 7.03
C GLN A 56 7.87 -7.08 6.38
N LYS A 57 7.75 -6.91 5.06
CA LYS A 57 6.67 -7.50 4.25
C LYS A 57 7.15 -7.69 2.82
N SER A 58 6.78 -8.80 2.19
CA SER A 58 7.12 -9.10 0.78
C SER A 58 8.63 -9.04 0.45
N GLY A 59 9.49 -9.33 1.44
CA GLY A 59 10.94 -9.31 1.26
C GLY A 59 11.59 -7.92 1.33
N ILE A 60 10.84 -6.87 1.69
CA ILE A 60 11.35 -5.51 1.88
C ILE A 60 11.02 -4.99 3.29
N LEU A 61 11.68 -3.90 3.68
CA LEU A 61 11.33 -3.12 4.87
C LEU A 61 10.40 -1.97 4.49
N ILE A 62 9.28 -1.86 5.20
CA ILE A 62 8.28 -0.81 5.00
C ILE A 62 8.24 0.04 6.27
N SER A 63 8.31 1.36 6.12
CA SER A 63 8.17 2.28 7.25
C SER A 63 6.86 2.03 8.00
N ASN A 64 6.92 2.05 9.33
CA ASN A 64 5.76 1.89 10.21
C ASN A 64 4.64 2.92 9.98
N TYR A 65 4.94 3.98 9.24
CA TYR A 65 3.99 4.99 8.79
C TYR A 65 2.92 4.43 7.84
N TYR A 66 3.28 3.45 7.02
CA TYR A 66 2.36 2.83 6.08
C TYR A 66 1.74 1.55 6.66
N SER A 67 0.52 1.27 6.24
CA SER A 67 -0.13 -0.04 6.27
C SER A 67 -0.14 -0.60 4.83
N VAL A 68 -0.10 -1.93 4.69
CA VAL A 68 -0.43 -2.55 3.39
C VAL A 68 -1.94 -2.59 3.29
N LEU A 69 -2.50 -1.79 2.39
CA LEU A 69 -3.93 -1.72 2.14
C LEU A 69 -4.37 -2.83 1.19
N ASP A 70 -3.58 -3.11 0.16
CA ASP A 70 -3.87 -4.14 -0.83
C ASP A 70 -2.58 -4.69 -1.45
N SER A 71 -2.66 -5.85 -2.09
CA SER A 71 -1.51 -6.46 -2.77
C SER A 71 -1.93 -7.36 -3.93
N LEU A 72 -1.17 -7.31 -5.02
CA LEU A 72 -1.40 -8.12 -6.21
C LEU A 72 -0.15 -8.93 -6.56
N PRO A 73 -0.22 -10.28 -6.53
CA PRO A 73 0.85 -11.12 -7.07
C PRO A 73 0.83 -11.08 -8.58
N VAL A 74 1.97 -10.77 -9.21
CA VAL A 74 2.08 -10.67 -10.67
C VAL A 74 3.52 -10.84 -11.11
N ASN A 75 3.77 -11.32 -12.33
CA ASN A 75 5.12 -11.41 -12.89
C ASN A 75 5.45 -10.08 -13.59
N LEU A 76 6.29 -9.23 -12.99
CA LEU A 76 6.54 -7.87 -13.46
C LEU A 76 7.71 -7.76 -14.44
N ASN A 77 8.55 -8.79 -14.54
CA ASN A 77 9.79 -8.79 -15.31
C ASN A 77 9.93 -9.99 -16.28
N ASP A 78 8.87 -10.79 -16.42
CA ASP A 78 8.77 -11.96 -17.29
C ASP A 78 9.80 -13.07 -17.00
N ASP A 79 10.15 -13.27 -15.73
CA ASP A 79 11.13 -14.28 -15.30
C ASP A 79 10.51 -15.58 -14.72
N ASN A 80 9.18 -15.71 -14.85
CA ASN A 80 8.34 -16.77 -14.26
C ASN A 80 8.31 -16.79 -12.72
N PHE A 81 8.84 -15.75 -12.06
CA PHE A 81 8.74 -15.56 -10.63
C PHE A 81 7.58 -14.62 -10.29
N ILE A 82 6.93 -14.87 -9.15
CA ILE A 82 5.80 -14.04 -8.72
C ILE A 82 6.34 -12.85 -7.92
N ASP A 83 6.36 -11.70 -8.58
CA ASP A 83 6.58 -10.39 -7.96
C ASP A 83 5.31 -9.91 -7.23
N MET A 84 5.39 -8.73 -6.61
CA MET A 84 4.24 -8.13 -5.94
C MET A 84 4.08 -6.67 -6.34
N ILE A 85 2.84 -6.27 -6.56
CA ILE A 85 2.43 -4.88 -6.46
C ILE A 85 1.81 -4.68 -5.07
N LEU A 86 2.25 -3.66 -4.36
CA LEU A 86 1.69 -3.28 -3.06
C LEU A 86 0.99 -1.93 -3.16
N VAL A 87 -0.21 -1.84 -2.62
CA VAL A 87 -0.89 -0.58 -2.33
C VAL A 87 -0.70 -0.30 -0.85
N LEU A 88 -0.04 0.81 -0.54
CA LEU A 88 0.26 1.22 0.82
C LEU A 88 -0.56 2.47 1.18
N SER A 89 -1.20 2.44 2.34
CA SER A 89 -1.94 3.57 2.89
C SER A 89 -1.17 4.17 4.05
N PRO A 90 -0.98 5.49 4.12
CA PRO A 90 -0.66 6.15 5.38
C PRO A 90 -1.62 5.69 6.48
N LYS A 91 -1.10 5.27 7.63
CA LYS A 91 -1.95 4.87 8.77
C LYS A 91 -2.85 6.00 9.28
N SER A 92 -2.51 7.25 9.01
CA SER A 92 -3.33 8.42 9.31
C SER A 92 -4.58 8.56 8.44
N LEU A 93 -4.62 7.92 7.26
CA LEU A 93 -5.81 7.87 6.41
C LEU A 93 -6.75 6.74 6.81
N ASP A 94 -6.25 5.75 7.55
CA ASP A 94 -7.06 4.64 8.03
C ASP A 94 -7.70 5.02 9.39
N PRO A 95 -8.96 4.65 9.65
CA PRO A 95 -9.75 5.15 10.78
C PRO A 95 -9.30 4.68 12.18
N ILE A 96 -8.07 4.15 12.33
CA ILE A 96 -7.60 3.56 13.58
C ILE A 96 -6.92 4.64 14.43
N ASP A 97 -7.65 5.11 15.46
CA ASP A 97 -7.24 5.59 16.80
C ASP A 97 -6.07 6.57 16.98
N VAL A 98 -5.49 7.11 15.91
CA VAL A 98 -4.28 7.93 16.03
C VAL A 98 -4.59 9.36 15.64
N LYS A 99 -4.84 10.19 16.65
CA LYS A 99 -4.87 11.65 16.54
C LYS A 99 -3.44 12.17 16.34
N CYS A 100 -2.89 11.94 15.15
CA CYS A 100 -1.68 12.59 14.72
C CYS A 100 -2.06 13.72 13.77
N ASP A 101 -1.76 14.94 14.19
CA ASP A 101 -1.88 16.13 13.33
C ASP A 101 -0.66 16.15 12.41
N PHE A 102 -0.67 15.26 11.41
CA PHE A 102 0.23 15.41 10.29
C PHE A 102 -0.29 16.56 9.45
N ASP A 103 0.57 17.49 9.06
CA ASP A 103 0.23 18.43 8.00
C ASP A 103 -0.08 17.59 6.75
N PHE A 104 -1.37 17.32 6.51
CA PHE A 104 -1.83 16.35 5.51
C PHE A 104 -1.47 16.82 4.09
N ASP A 105 -1.31 18.13 3.89
CA ASP A 105 -0.85 18.71 2.64
C ASP A 105 0.64 18.41 2.38
N LYS A 106 1.40 18.06 3.43
CA LYS A 106 2.82 17.65 3.35
C LYS A 106 3.04 16.15 3.61
N ALA A 107 2.05 15.45 4.16
CA ALA A 107 2.13 14.03 4.43
C ALA A 107 2.09 13.22 3.11
N PRO A 108 2.79 12.09 3.01
CA PRO A 108 2.67 11.23 1.84
C PRO A 108 1.25 10.77 1.61
N LYS A 109 1.00 10.67 0.31
CA LYS A 109 -0.15 10.09 -0.35
C LYS A 109 -0.09 8.55 -0.31
N ARG A 110 -1.21 7.88 -0.62
CA ARG A 110 -1.21 6.44 -0.86
C ARG A 110 -0.19 6.09 -1.95
N VAL A 111 0.39 4.91 -1.85
CA VAL A 111 1.54 4.52 -2.66
C VAL A 111 1.28 3.22 -3.38
N LEU A 112 1.57 3.18 -4.68
CA LEU A 112 1.74 1.95 -5.42
C LEU A 112 3.24 1.62 -5.49
N ALA A 113 3.65 0.46 -5.00
CA ALA A 113 5.03 0.00 -5.04
C ALA A 113 5.17 -1.29 -5.83
N GLU A 114 6.15 -1.33 -6.73
CA GLU A 114 6.53 -2.52 -7.50
C GLU A 114 7.67 -3.24 -6.79
N ILE A 115 7.44 -4.47 -6.35
CA ILE A 115 8.41 -5.28 -5.60
C ILE A 115 8.83 -6.47 -6.45
N ILE A 116 10.07 -6.43 -6.96
CA ILE A 116 10.67 -7.52 -7.73
C ILE A 116 11.29 -8.52 -6.77
N LYS A 117 10.81 -9.76 -6.81
CA LYS A 117 11.33 -10.86 -6.00
C LYS A 117 12.36 -11.66 -6.77
N LYS A 118 13.31 -12.23 -6.04
CA LYS A 118 14.30 -13.15 -6.59
C LYS A 118 14.08 -14.56 -6.04
N PRO A 119 14.51 -15.61 -6.78
CA PRO A 119 14.45 -16.99 -6.33
C PRO A 119 15.08 -17.28 -4.96
N LYS A 120 16.09 -16.47 -4.58
CA LYS A 120 16.81 -16.62 -3.31
C LYS A 120 16.14 -15.92 -2.12
N GLY A 121 14.94 -15.38 -2.29
CA GLY A 121 14.16 -14.72 -1.22
C GLY A 121 14.40 -13.22 -1.10
N ASP A 122 15.44 -12.68 -1.75
CA ASP A 122 15.69 -11.23 -1.81
C ASP A 122 14.59 -10.54 -2.63
N ALA A 123 14.17 -9.34 -2.19
CA ALA A 123 13.27 -8.49 -2.95
C ALA A 123 13.82 -7.07 -3.08
N LYS A 124 13.46 -6.39 -4.16
CA LYS A 124 13.82 -5.00 -4.42
C LYS A 124 12.63 -4.19 -4.84
N ILE A 125 12.60 -2.93 -4.43
CA ILE A 125 11.64 -1.95 -4.90
C ILE A 125 12.14 -1.47 -6.27
N ARG A 126 11.33 -1.69 -7.31
CA ARG A 126 11.65 -1.21 -8.67
C ARG A 126 11.17 0.22 -8.85
N SER A 127 9.90 0.48 -8.54
CA SER A 127 9.26 1.77 -8.73
C SER A 127 8.27 2.06 -7.60
N ILE A 128 8.06 3.34 -7.35
CA ILE A 128 7.10 3.86 -6.39
C ILE A 128 6.29 4.96 -7.07
N TYR A 129 4.96 4.90 -6.99
CA TYR A 129 4.04 5.89 -7.57
C TYR A 129 3.10 6.45 -6.49
N TYR A 130 3.03 7.77 -6.40
CA TYR A 130 2.26 8.49 -5.36
C TYR A 130 0.98 9.15 -5.90
N ASN A 131 0.73 9.01 -7.20
CA ASN A 131 -0.24 9.80 -7.97
C ASN A 131 -1.36 8.94 -8.59
N VAL A 132 -1.27 7.61 -8.43
CA VAL A 132 -2.15 6.63 -9.11
C VAL A 132 -3.27 6.10 -8.21
N ILE A 133 -3.32 6.54 -6.95
CA ILE A 133 -4.28 6.10 -5.94
C ILE A 133 -4.86 7.33 -5.22
N SER A 134 -6.14 7.30 -4.90
CA SER A 134 -6.81 8.32 -4.07
C SER A 134 -6.19 8.43 -2.68
N ASP A 135 -6.11 9.64 -2.16
CA ASP A 135 -5.71 9.91 -0.77
C ASP A 135 -6.90 10.14 0.16
N VAL A 136 -8.12 10.01 -0.34
CA VAL A 136 -9.31 10.09 0.52
C VAL A 136 -9.35 8.84 1.39
N GLY A 137 -9.26 9.03 2.70
CA GLY A 137 -9.24 7.99 3.73
C GLY A 137 -10.57 7.77 4.44
N GLY A 138 -10.56 6.89 5.46
CA GLY A 138 -11.70 6.63 6.35
C GLY A 138 -12.88 5.92 5.68
N VAL A 139 -14.07 6.11 6.26
CA VAL A 139 -15.36 5.56 5.74
C VAL A 139 -15.67 6.06 4.33
N LEU A 140 -15.09 7.19 3.94
CA LEU A 140 -15.26 7.80 2.63
C LEU A 140 -14.14 7.42 1.65
N SER A 141 -13.32 6.41 1.97
CA SER A 141 -12.25 5.98 1.09
C SER A 141 -12.79 5.61 -0.28
N HIS A 142 -12.32 6.32 -1.30
CA HIS A 142 -12.72 6.05 -2.68
C HIS A 142 -11.93 4.93 -3.33
N TYR A 143 -10.90 4.37 -2.68
CA TYR A 143 -10.16 3.23 -3.22
C TYR A 143 -10.96 1.94 -3.02
N SER A 144 -11.29 1.25 -4.11
CA SER A 144 -12.09 0.02 -4.09
C SER A 144 -11.25 -1.26 -4.26
N GLY A 145 -10.04 -1.15 -4.85
CA GLY A 145 -9.12 -2.28 -4.95
C GLY A 145 -8.21 -2.26 -6.17
N ILE A 146 -7.28 -3.23 -6.18
CA ILE A 146 -6.42 -3.56 -7.31
C ILE A 146 -6.74 -4.97 -7.81
N PHE A 147 -6.87 -5.14 -9.13
CA PHE A 147 -7.33 -6.39 -9.73
C PHE A 147 -6.50 -6.75 -10.96
N LEU A 148 -6.24 -8.04 -11.17
CA LEU A 148 -5.60 -8.51 -12.40
C LEU A 148 -6.46 -8.17 -13.62
N SER A 149 -5.79 -7.83 -14.72
CA SER A 149 -6.37 -7.69 -16.05
C SER A 149 -5.64 -8.60 -17.03
N LYS A 150 -6.15 -8.70 -18.26
CA LYS A 150 -5.57 -9.59 -19.29
C LYS A 150 -4.08 -9.33 -19.54
N ASN A 151 -3.64 -8.07 -19.45
CA ASN A 151 -2.27 -7.66 -19.81
C ASN A 151 -1.53 -6.95 -18.66
N GLY A 152 -2.06 -7.04 -17.44
CA GLY A 152 -1.51 -6.34 -16.28
C GLY A 152 -2.53 -6.29 -15.16
N PHE A 153 -2.94 -5.08 -14.77
CA PHE A 153 -3.88 -4.88 -13.68
C PHE A 153 -4.67 -3.57 -13.83
N LYS A 154 -5.71 -3.43 -13.03
CA LYS A 154 -6.48 -2.21 -12.89
C LYS A 154 -6.60 -1.78 -11.44
N ILE A 155 -6.58 -0.47 -11.21
CA ILE A 155 -6.90 0.14 -9.93
C ILE A 155 -8.28 0.80 -10.09
N VAL A 156 -9.18 0.53 -9.16
CA VAL A 156 -10.56 1.00 -9.21
C VAL A 156 -10.86 1.91 -8.03
N HIS A 157 -11.50 3.04 -8.34
CA HIS A 157 -12.01 3.98 -7.36
C HIS A 157 -13.51 4.19 -7.57
N GLU A 158 -14.29 4.21 -6.50
CA GLU A 158 -15.75 4.34 -6.57
C GLU A 158 -16.28 5.17 -5.41
N ALA A 159 -17.39 5.87 -5.63
CA ALA A 159 -18.10 6.55 -4.57
C ALA A 159 -19.58 6.74 -4.90
N GLY A 160 -20.36 7.00 -3.86
CA GLY A 160 -21.78 7.34 -3.96
C GLY A 160 -22.71 6.13 -3.94
N ALA A 161 -24.00 6.40 -4.08
CA ALA A 161 -25.06 5.40 -4.10
C ALA A 161 -25.99 5.69 -5.28
N ASN A 162 -27.06 6.47 -5.05
CA ASN A 162 -28.00 6.85 -6.11
C ASN A 162 -27.33 7.74 -7.17
N TYR A 163 -26.58 8.75 -6.72
CA TYR A 163 -25.58 9.44 -7.53
C TYR A 163 -24.24 8.78 -7.24
N SER A 164 -23.67 8.10 -8.23
CA SER A 164 -22.41 7.38 -8.07
C SER A 164 -21.49 7.56 -9.25
N TRP A 165 -20.21 7.32 -9.00
CA TRP A 165 -19.19 7.30 -10.02
C TRP A 165 -18.20 6.15 -9.78
N SER A 166 -17.64 5.65 -10.88
CA SER A 166 -16.53 4.70 -10.89
C SER A 166 -15.44 5.22 -11.80
N TYR A 167 -14.19 5.13 -11.36
CA TYR A 167 -13.01 5.54 -12.08
C TYR A 167 -11.97 4.43 -12.00
N SER A 168 -11.60 3.88 -13.15
CA SER A 168 -10.62 2.81 -13.23
C SER A 168 -9.43 3.20 -14.10
N THR A 169 -8.24 2.85 -13.65
CA THR A 169 -7.00 2.96 -14.43
C THR A 169 -6.46 1.57 -14.69
N GLU A 170 -6.23 1.24 -15.94
CA GLU A 170 -5.65 -0.03 -16.36
C GLU A 170 -4.20 0.18 -16.81
N PHE A 171 -3.32 -0.62 -16.22
CA PHE A 171 -1.89 -0.65 -16.51
C PHE A 171 -1.53 -1.97 -17.17
N SER A 172 -0.69 -1.89 -18.20
CA SER A 172 -0.05 -3.07 -18.79
C SER A 172 1.35 -3.23 -18.22
N ILE A 173 1.77 -4.47 -18.04
CA ILE A 173 3.13 -4.79 -17.62
C ILE A 173 4.03 -4.77 -18.85
N VAL A 174 5.10 -4.01 -18.77
CA VAL A 174 6.06 -3.83 -19.86
C VAL A 174 7.47 -4.04 -19.34
N LYS A 175 8.42 -4.28 -20.25
CA LYS A 175 9.82 -4.46 -19.87
C LYS A 175 10.31 -3.22 -19.10
N GLY A 176 10.59 -3.39 -17.81
CA GLY A 176 11.12 -2.35 -16.94
C GLY A 176 10.08 -1.58 -16.13
N GLY A 177 8.79 -1.92 -16.17
CA GLY A 177 7.78 -1.18 -15.39
C GLY A 177 6.34 -1.51 -15.76
N ILE A 178 5.46 -0.54 -15.50
CA ILE A 178 4.07 -0.55 -15.90
C ILE A 178 3.81 0.65 -16.81
N GLY A 179 2.93 0.48 -17.80
CA GLY A 179 2.47 1.54 -18.69
C GLY A 179 0.97 1.72 -18.57
N LEU A 180 0.51 2.96 -18.43
CA LEU A 180 -0.92 3.27 -18.45
C LEU A 180 -1.48 2.97 -19.84
N ARG A 181 -2.54 2.16 -19.88
CA ARG A 181 -3.20 1.74 -21.11
C ARG A 181 -4.58 2.35 -21.25
N ARG A 182 -5.36 2.40 -20.18
CA ARG A 182 -6.75 2.85 -20.26
C ARG A 182 -7.17 3.55 -18.98
N ILE A 183 -8.00 4.57 -19.13
CA ILE A 183 -8.78 5.16 -18.06
C ILE A 183 -10.25 5.01 -18.45
N SER A 184 -11.07 4.42 -17.59
CA SER A 184 -12.52 4.38 -17.79
C SER A 184 -13.20 5.09 -16.64
N LYS A 185 -14.13 5.99 -16.96
CA LYS A 185 -14.96 6.73 -16.00
C LYS A 185 -16.42 6.44 -16.31
N THR A 186 -17.19 6.14 -15.27
CA THR A 186 -18.64 5.96 -15.34
C THR A 186 -19.30 6.87 -14.32
N CYS A 187 -20.35 7.59 -14.72
CA CYS A 187 -21.25 8.31 -13.81
C CYS A 187 -22.63 7.66 -13.90
N SER A 188 -23.27 7.40 -12.76
CA SER A 188 -24.56 6.72 -12.70
C SER A 188 -25.59 7.48 -11.86
N TYR A 189 -26.85 7.39 -12.27
CA TYR A 189 -28.03 7.84 -11.53
C TYR A 189 -29.11 6.75 -11.54
N GLY A 190 -29.36 6.12 -10.38
CA GLY A 190 -30.19 4.92 -10.31
C GLY A 190 -29.66 3.83 -11.25
N ASP A 191 -30.50 3.35 -12.16
CA ASP A 191 -30.14 2.32 -13.15
C ASP A 191 -29.53 2.90 -14.45
N LYS A 192 -29.48 4.23 -14.58
CA LYS A 192 -28.91 4.89 -15.77
C LYS A 192 -27.42 5.14 -15.55
N ALA A 193 -26.62 4.96 -16.60
CA ALA A 193 -25.19 5.24 -16.56
C ALA A 193 -24.70 5.86 -17.88
N ASP A 194 -23.69 6.72 -17.78
CA ASP A 194 -22.92 7.25 -18.91
C ASP A 194 -21.44 7.00 -18.64
N SER A 195 -20.72 6.48 -19.63
CA SER A 195 -19.33 6.07 -19.49
C SER A 195 -18.45 6.62 -20.62
N VAL A 196 -17.23 6.96 -20.25
CA VAL A 196 -16.19 7.43 -21.17
C VAL A 196 -14.91 6.65 -20.93
N GLU A 197 -14.25 6.26 -22.02
CA GLU A 197 -12.97 5.57 -21.99
C GLU A 197 -11.91 6.37 -22.75
N TYR A 198 -10.72 6.46 -22.15
CA TYR A 198 -9.53 7.06 -22.75
C TYR A 198 -8.48 5.97 -22.88
N THR A 199 -8.04 5.72 -24.12
CA THR A 199 -7.00 4.72 -24.41
C THR A 199 -5.66 5.40 -24.68
N TYR A 200 -4.60 4.82 -24.16
CA TYR A 200 -3.23 5.30 -24.23
C TYR A 200 -2.32 4.23 -24.80
N ASN A 201 -1.32 4.66 -25.58
CA ASN A 201 -0.24 3.78 -26.01
C ASN A 201 0.85 3.73 -24.93
N LEU A 202 0.58 3.02 -23.83
CA LEU A 202 1.54 2.80 -22.72
C LEU A 202 2.14 4.11 -22.18
N ALA A 203 1.27 5.04 -21.78
CA ALA A 203 1.71 6.30 -21.20
C ALA A 203 2.40 6.10 -19.85
N ASP A 204 3.31 7.02 -19.51
CA ASP A 204 4.01 7.00 -18.22
C ASP A 204 3.01 7.20 -17.06
N PRO A 205 2.94 6.26 -16.09
CA PRO A 205 2.08 6.40 -14.92
C PRO A 205 2.28 7.69 -14.13
N VAL A 206 3.46 8.34 -14.16
CA VAL A 206 3.67 9.61 -13.43
C VAL A 206 2.88 10.79 -14.00
N LYS A 207 2.31 10.65 -15.20
CA LYS A 207 1.54 11.71 -15.86
C LYS A 207 0.06 11.77 -15.43
N ILE A 208 -0.45 10.79 -14.70
CA ILE A 208 -1.80 10.84 -14.17
C ILE A 208 -1.83 11.53 -12.81
N ASN A 209 -2.94 12.14 -12.43
CA ASN A 209 -3.13 12.60 -11.06
C ASN A 209 -4.56 12.26 -10.60
N ILE A 210 -4.68 11.13 -9.91
CA ILE A 210 -5.96 10.61 -9.45
C ILE A 210 -6.58 11.51 -8.38
N PRO A 211 -5.86 11.95 -7.31
CA PRO A 211 -6.42 12.85 -6.32
C PRO A 211 -7.17 14.05 -6.90
N ASP A 212 -6.59 14.74 -7.88
CA ASP A 212 -7.22 15.91 -8.53
C ASP A 212 -8.50 15.55 -9.28
N THR A 213 -8.54 14.36 -9.89
CA THR A 213 -9.71 13.89 -10.64
C THR A 213 -10.86 13.54 -9.70
N LEU A 214 -10.56 12.97 -8.54
CA LEU A 214 -11.57 12.54 -7.58
C LEU A 214 -12.14 13.70 -6.75
N ALA A 215 -11.34 14.73 -6.48
CA ALA A 215 -11.76 15.93 -5.74
C ALA A 215 -12.99 16.62 -6.37
N ASN A 216 -13.16 16.52 -7.69
CA ASN A 216 -14.29 17.08 -8.42
C ASN A 216 -15.40 16.06 -8.72
N GLN A 217 -15.53 15.00 -7.91
CA GLN A 217 -16.49 13.90 -8.13
C GLN A 217 -16.36 13.27 -9.53
N CYS A 218 -15.12 13.11 -9.98
CA CYS A 218 -14.77 12.72 -11.35
C CYS A 218 -15.32 13.65 -12.44
N ASN A 219 -15.88 14.82 -12.15
CA ASN A 219 -16.66 15.69 -13.04
C ASN A 219 -17.97 15.02 -13.50
N CYS A 220 -18.75 14.45 -12.59
CA CYS A 220 -20.03 13.79 -12.90
C CYS A 220 -21.26 14.70 -12.84
N ASP A 221 -21.17 15.91 -12.28
CA ASP A 221 -22.33 16.81 -12.06
C ASP A 221 -23.17 17.08 -13.32
N ALA A 222 -22.51 17.44 -14.43
CA ALA A 222 -23.19 17.69 -15.70
C ALA A 222 -23.84 16.42 -16.29
N VAL A 223 -23.21 15.27 -16.05
CA VAL A 223 -23.72 13.97 -16.51
C VAL A 223 -24.95 13.56 -15.71
N TRP A 224 -24.89 13.66 -14.38
CA TRP A 224 -26.03 13.38 -13.52
C TRP A 224 -27.23 14.29 -13.81
N SER A 225 -26.98 15.58 -14.07
CA SER A 225 -28.04 16.54 -14.48
C SER A 225 -28.75 16.14 -15.78
N LYS A 226 -28.09 15.37 -16.64
CA LYS A 226 -28.65 14.80 -17.87
C LYS A 226 -29.38 13.48 -17.59
N LEU A 227 -28.83 12.62 -16.72
CA LEU A 227 -29.42 11.31 -16.40
C LEU A 227 -30.67 11.41 -15.51
N ASP A 228 -30.79 12.45 -14.68
CA ASP A 228 -31.95 12.68 -13.82
C ASP A 228 -33.22 13.09 -14.60
N LYS A 229 -33.04 13.57 -15.83
CA LYS A 229 -34.15 13.87 -16.76
C LYS A 229 -34.68 12.62 -17.47
#